data_AF-A0A0S4VS82-F1
#
_entry.id   AF-A0A0S4VS82-F1
#
_cell.length_a   1.000
_cell.length_b   1.000
_cell.length_c   1.000
_cell.angle_alpha   90.00
_cell.angle_beta   90.00
_cell.angle_gamma   90.00
#
_symmetry.space_group_name_H-M   'P 1'
#
loop_
_entity.id
_entity.type
_entity.pdbx_description
1 polymer ?
#
loop_
_entity_poly.entity_id
_entity_poly.type
_entity_poly.pdbx_seq_one_letter_code
_entity_poly.pdbx_strand_id
1 'polypeptide(L)'
;MMRVNADPPEGWKVTADAPKLDQPFTPQAIRYGKVASETDGSAHSDFNEGNDPQSAARNARKADEDKRTDDPYDTYQGKQADMAAQGNLGTEAAQRYEDHAIVRMRARRTGNRAWVDANGNVIGEDGKSEMPEGYKTWQTKQVVEILDSGKNNNPSNHSSIMTNPMHAEKALAYDVAIGVNYLTLEEMNELRIEADWRFGEGLDKDHPNKKYSKYFFR
;
A
#
# COMPACT_ATOMS: atom_id res chain seq x y z
N MET A 1 -18.82 -19.04 -13.79
CA MET A 1 -17.61 -18.59 -13.07
C MET A 1 -16.43 -19.33 -13.67
N MET A 2 -15.54 -18.65 -14.39
CA MET A 2 -14.38 -19.29 -15.02
C MET A 2 -13.25 -19.31 -13.98
N ARG A 3 -12.72 -20.48 -13.65
CA ARG A 3 -11.57 -20.58 -12.75
C ARG A 3 -10.36 -19.98 -13.45
N VAL A 4 -9.70 -19.03 -12.81
CA VAL A 4 -8.51 -18.34 -13.34
C VAL A 4 -7.28 -19.24 -13.25
N ASN A 5 -7.24 -20.15 -12.26
CA ASN A 5 -6.13 -21.07 -12.02
C ASN A 5 -6.60 -22.53 -12.11
N ALA A 6 -5.74 -23.40 -12.65
CA ALA A 6 -5.91 -24.85 -12.59
C ALA A 6 -5.59 -25.36 -11.18
N ASP A 7 -6.28 -26.41 -10.73
CA ASP A 7 -5.91 -27.11 -9.50
C ASP A 7 -4.55 -27.80 -9.73
N PRO A 8 -3.64 -27.80 -8.74
CA PRO A 8 -2.39 -28.54 -8.86
C PRO A 8 -2.69 -30.04 -9.04
N PRO A 9 -1.83 -30.80 -9.74
CA PRO A 9 -2.00 -32.24 -9.91
C PRO A 9 -2.14 -32.97 -8.58
N GLU A 10 -2.86 -34.10 -8.58
CA GLU A 10 -3.01 -34.93 -7.40
C GLU A 10 -1.64 -35.36 -6.85
N GLY A 11 -1.41 -35.15 -5.56
CA GLY A 11 -0.13 -35.46 -4.90
C GLY A 11 0.99 -34.44 -5.12
N TRP A 12 0.74 -33.32 -5.81
CA TRP A 12 1.69 -32.23 -5.92
C TRP A 12 2.03 -31.67 -4.52
N LYS A 13 3.33 -31.47 -4.27
CA LYS A 13 3.86 -30.96 -3.01
C LYS A 13 4.78 -29.80 -3.30
N VAL A 14 4.69 -28.76 -2.47
CA VAL A 14 5.70 -27.72 -2.39
C VAL A 14 6.76 -28.18 -1.39
N THR A 15 8.00 -28.30 -1.85
CA THR A 15 9.14 -28.49 -0.94
C THR A 15 9.54 -27.13 -0.42
N ALA A 16 9.37 -26.89 0.87
CA ALA A 16 9.94 -25.73 1.56
C ALA A 16 11.32 -26.14 2.11
N ASP A 17 12.36 -26.03 1.27
CA ASP A 17 13.75 -26.37 1.59
C ASP A 17 14.60 -25.15 2.00
N ALA A 18 13.94 -24.03 2.33
CA ALA A 18 14.61 -22.84 2.82
C ALA A 18 15.49 -23.19 4.04
N PRO A 19 16.74 -22.67 4.11
CA PRO A 19 17.59 -22.90 5.26
C PRO A 19 16.94 -22.35 6.52
N LYS A 20 17.20 -23.00 7.65
CA LYS A 20 16.77 -22.49 8.95
C LYS A 20 17.41 -21.13 9.20
N LEU A 21 16.66 -20.21 9.80
CA LEU A 21 17.21 -18.96 10.31
C LEU A 21 18.19 -19.27 11.45
N ASP A 22 19.30 -18.54 11.49
CA ASP A 22 20.28 -18.62 12.59
C ASP A 22 19.63 -18.29 13.94
N GLN A 23 18.67 -17.36 13.94
CA GLN A 23 17.85 -17.01 15.08
C GLN A 23 16.36 -17.09 14.70
N PRO A 24 15.70 -18.22 14.97
CA PRO A 24 14.26 -18.35 14.72
C PRO A 24 13.44 -17.37 15.55
N PHE A 25 12.32 -16.93 15.00
CA PHE A 25 11.35 -16.08 15.68
C PHE A 25 9.93 -16.42 15.23
N THR A 26 8.94 -16.08 16.06
CA THR A 26 7.52 -16.21 15.72
C THR A 26 7.10 -15.03 14.83
N PRO A 27 6.50 -15.25 13.65
CA PRO A 27 6.01 -14.17 12.81
C PRO A 27 4.95 -13.33 13.52
N GLN A 28 5.11 -12.02 13.43
CA GLN A 28 4.27 -10.99 14.03
C GLN A 28 4.32 -9.74 13.15
N ALA A 29 3.17 -9.15 12.91
CA ALA A 29 3.04 -7.88 12.23
C ALA A 29 2.96 -6.75 13.28
N ILE A 30 3.56 -5.60 12.98
CA ILE A 30 3.47 -4.42 13.86
C ILE A 30 2.86 -3.27 13.07
N ARG A 31 1.67 -2.82 13.49
CA ARG A 31 0.98 -1.69 12.86
C ARG A 31 0.70 -0.61 13.90
N TYR A 32 1.07 0.63 13.57
CA TYR A 32 0.99 1.78 14.48
C TYR A 32 1.63 1.53 15.86
N GLY A 33 2.71 0.74 15.89
CA GLY A 33 3.44 0.40 17.12
C GLY A 33 2.78 -0.67 17.99
N LYS A 34 1.75 -1.36 17.49
CA LYS A 34 1.06 -2.46 18.17
C LYS A 34 1.26 -3.75 17.39
N VAL A 35 1.46 -4.85 18.09
CA VAL A 35 1.42 -6.19 17.49
C VAL A 35 0.00 -6.44 16.99
N ALA A 36 -0.14 -6.94 15.76
CA ALA A 36 -1.43 -7.34 15.23
C ALA A 36 -2.02 -8.48 16.08
N SER A 37 -3.35 -8.65 16.06
CA SER A 37 -4.01 -9.68 16.86
C SER A 37 -5.38 -9.94 16.27
N GLU A 38 -5.46 -10.96 15.43
CA GLU A 38 -6.70 -11.33 14.74
C GLU A 38 -7.15 -12.72 15.18
N THR A 39 -8.47 -12.88 15.29
CA THR A 39 -9.11 -14.16 15.63
C THR A 39 -10.13 -14.53 14.56
N ASP A 40 -10.00 -15.71 13.97
CA ASP A 40 -10.97 -16.29 13.04
C ASP A 40 -11.39 -17.68 13.53
N GLY A 41 -12.61 -17.78 14.08
CA GLY A 41 -13.08 -18.97 14.76
C GLY A 41 -12.21 -19.33 15.97
N SER A 42 -11.54 -20.49 15.93
CA SER A 42 -10.59 -20.92 16.95
C SER A 42 -9.13 -20.57 16.63
N ALA A 43 -8.86 -20.01 15.45
CA ALA A 43 -7.52 -19.61 15.04
C ALA A 43 -7.20 -18.20 15.54
N HIS A 44 -5.98 -18.01 16.02
CA HIS A 44 -5.46 -16.72 16.45
C HIS A 44 -4.14 -16.45 15.75
N SER A 45 -3.91 -15.21 15.32
CA SER A 45 -2.70 -14.81 14.59
C SER A 45 -2.25 -13.41 14.99
N ASP A 46 -0.97 -13.30 15.37
CA ASP A 46 -0.27 -12.04 15.58
C ASP A 46 0.33 -11.47 14.27
N PHE A 47 0.16 -12.20 13.16
CA PHE A 47 0.75 -11.87 11.87
C PHE A 47 -0.27 -11.32 10.85
N ASN A 48 -1.55 -11.66 11.03
CA ASN A 48 -2.60 -11.13 10.17
C ASN A 48 -3.00 -9.73 10.68
N GLU A 49 -2.93 -8.71 9.83
CA GLU A 49 -3.21 -7.32 10.21
C GLU A 49 -4.71 -6.93 10.13
N GLY A 50 -5.59 -7.90 9.83
CA GLY A 50 -7.03 -7.65 9.72
C GLY A 50 -7.35 -6.78 8.51
N ASN A 51 -8.32 -5.86 8.63
CA ASN A 51 -8.52 -4.83 7.60
C ASN A 51 -7.53 -3.66 7.77
N ASP A 52 -7.18 -3.03 6.66
CA ASP A 52 -6.38 -1.80 6.62
C ASP A 52 -7.22 -0.60 6.15
N PRO A 53 -8.14 -0.09 6.99
CA PRO A 53 -8.89 1.10 6.64
C PRO A 53 -7.98 2.32 6.71
N GLN A 54 -8.07 3.17 5.69
CA GLN A 54 -7.30 4.41 5.60
C GLN A 54 -7.49 5.26 6.86
N SER A 55 -8.71 5.36 7.39
CA SER A 55 -9.03 6.15 8.58
C SER A 55 -8.27 5.79 9.86
N ALA A 56 -7.64 4.61 9.93
CA ALA A 56 -6.83 4.21 11.07
C ALA A 56 -5.49 4.98 11.18
N ALA A 57 -4.98 5.54 10.08
CA ALA A 57 -3.72 6.28 10.07
C ALA A 57 -3.78 7.63 10.82
N ARG A 58 -4.99 8.11 11.12
CA ARG A 58 -5.23 9.32 11.92
C ARG A 58 -4.61 9.24 13.31
N ASN A 59 -4.26 10.39 13.87
CA ASN A 59 -3.61 10.52 15.16
C ASN A 59 -4.58 10.16 16.29
N ALA A 60 -4.38 9.01 16.90
CA ALA A 60 -5.19 8.52 18.01
C ALA A 60 -5.08 9.40 19.28
N ARG A 61 -4.03 10.22 19.38
CA ARG A 61 -3.71 11.05 20.55
C ARG A 61 -3.88 12.54 20.29
N LYS A 62 -4.61 12.92 19.24
CA LYS A 62 -4.90 14.33 18.96
C LYS A 62 -5.75 14.90 20.09
N ALA A 63 -5.26 15.95 20.75
CA ALA A 63 -5.97 16.61 21.84
C ALA A 63 -7.27 17.24 21.33
N ASP A 64 -8.29 17.32 22.18
CA ASP A 64 -9.60 17.84 21.77
C ASP A 64 -9.52 19.32 21.38
N GLU A 65 -8.62 20.09 22.00
CA GLU A 65 -8.37 21.49 21.69
C GLU A 65 -7.70 21.69 20.31
N ASP A 66 -6.98 20.67 19.83
CA ASP A 66 -6.33 20.68 18.51
C ASP A 66 -7.27 20.21 17.38
N LYS A 67 -8.44 19.67 17.73
CA LYS A 67 -9.44 19.21 16.76
C LYS A 67 -10.23 20.37 16.21
N ARG A 68 -10.45 20.33 14.90
CA ARG A 68 -11.22 21.35 14.17
C ARG A 68 -12.55 20.79 13.68
N THR A 69 -13.63 21.53 13.88
CA THR A 69 -14.98 21.14 13.43
C THR A 69 -15.17 21.23 11.91
N ASP A 70 -14.28 21.93 11.20
CA ASP A 70 -14.28 22.05 9.74
C ASP A 70 -13.27 21.11 9.05
N ASP A 71 -12.58 20.27 9.83
CA ASP A 71 -11.62 19.30 9.36
C ASP A 71 -12.29 17.91 9.22
N PRO A 72 -12.36 17.34 8.00
CA PRO A 72 -12.93 16.01 7.78
C PRO A 72 -12.21 14.92 8.58
N TYR A 73 -10.91 15.03 8.86
CA TYR A 73 -10.18 14.01 9.61
C TYR A 73 -10.55 14.01 11.10
N ASP A 74 -10.78 15.19 11.67
CA ASP A 74 -11.10 15.36 13.09
C ASP A 74 -12.56 15.02 13.41
N THR A 75 -13.44 15.30 12.46
CA THR A 75 -14.87 15.03 12.57
C THR A 75 -15.28 13.64 12.11
N TYR A 76 -14.39 12.91 11.44
CA TYR A 76 -14.68 11.57 10.91
C TYR A 76 -14.98 10.56 12.02
N GLN A 77 -16.16 9.93 11.90
CA GLN A 77 -16.61 8.84 12.75
C GLN A 77 -16.58 7.53 11.96
N GLY A 78 -15.70 6.61 12.37
CA GLY A 78 -15.57 5.30 11.73
C GLY A 78 -16.87 4.48 11.85
N LYS A 79 -17.16 3.69 10.82
CA LYS A 79 -18.39 2.87 10.75
C LYS A 79 -18.23 1.49 11.40
N GLN A 80 -17.03 1.15 11.82
CA GLN A 80 -16.62 -0.12 12.43
C GLN A 80 -15.37 0.12 13.29
N ALA A 81 -15.05 -0.83 14.19
CA ALA A 81 -14.04 -0.64 15.23
C ALA A 81 -12.62 -0.42 14.69
N ASP A 82 -12.25 -1.13 13.62
CA ASP A 82 -10.93 -1.05 12.99
C ASP A 82 -10.67 0.31 12.28
N MET A 83 -11.72 1.11 12.03
CA MET A 83 -11.64 2.47 11.47
C MET A 83 -11.37 3.57 12.51
N ALA A 84 -11.26 3.20 13.79
CA ALA A 84 -10.82 4.13 14.82
C ALA A 84 -9.40 4.62 14.52
N ALA A 85 -9.08 5.85 14.94
CA ALA A 85 -7.72 6.37 14.82
C ALA A 85 -6.75 5.53 15.65
N GLN A 86 -5.65 5.08 15.05
CA GLN A 86 -4.63 4.25 15.68
C GLN A 86 -3.22 4.83 15.52
N GLY A 87 -3.01 5.65 14.50
CA GLY A 87 -1.74 6.28 14.16
C GLY A 87 -1.34 7.43 15.10
N ASN A 88 -0.37 8.21 14.62
CA ASN A 88 0.21 9.35 15.30
C ASN A 88 0.25 10.58 14.38
N LEU A 89 0.83 11.69 14.86
CA LEU A 89 0.95 12.93 14.08
C LEU A 89 1.60 12.71 12.71
N GLY A 90 2.66 11.90 12.65
CA GLY A 90 3.40 11.64 11.41
C GLY A 90 2.59 10.81 10.40
N THR A 91 1.90 9.77 10.86
CA THR A 91 1.07 8.95 9.97
C THR A 91 -0.15 9.71 9.46
N GLU A 92 -0.77 10.56 10.30
CA GLU A 92 -1.87 11.42 9.85
C GLU A 92 -1.38 12.47 8.85
N ALA A 93 -0.21 13.07 9.06
CA ALA A 93 0.37 14.02 8.12
C ALA A 93 0.67 13.37 6.75
N ALA A 94 1.21 12.15 6.75
CA ALA A 94 1.43 11.37 5.54
C ALA A 94 0.11 11.05 4.82
N GLN A 95 -0.90 10.57 5.57
CA GLN A 95 -2.23 10.31 5.04
C GLN A 95 -2.84 11.56 4.38
N ARG A 96 -2.82 12.70 5.09
CA ARG A 96 -3.35 13.97 4.56
C ARG A 96 -2.66 14.33 3.24
N TYR A 97 -1.35 14.17 3.15
CA TYR A 97 -0.61 14.43 1.91
C TYR A 97 -1.08 13.55 0.74
N GLU A 98 -1.24 12.25 0.98
CA GLU A 98 -1.69 11.28 -0.03
C GLU A 98 -3.14 11.52 -0.46
N ASP A 99 -4.04 11.69 0.50
CA ASP A 99 -5.45 11.97 0.24
C ASP A 99 -5.62 13.25 -0.57
N HIS A 100 -4.88 14.32 -0.22
CA HIS A 100 -4.90 15.56 -0.98
C HIS A 100 -4.35 15.36 -2.40
N ALA A 101 -3.37 14.48 -2.61
CA ALA A 101 -2.92 14.12 -3.97
C ALA A 101 -4.05 13.44 -4.77
N ILE A 102 -4.79 12.52 -4.15
CA ILE A 102 -5.97 11.87 -4.74
C ILE A 102 -7.05 12.91 -5.06
N VAL A 103 -7.38 13.80 -4.11
CA VAL A 103 -8.36 14.87 -4.28
C VAL A 103 -7.98 15.76 -5.47
N ARG A 104 -6.70 16.16 -5.60
CA ARG A 104 -6.24 16.96 -6.73
C ARG A 104 -6.39 16.24 -8.06
N MET A 105 -6.13 14.93 -8.10
CA MET A 105 -6.37 14.12 -9.30
C MET A 105 -7.86 14.02 -9.63
N ARG A 106 -8.72 13.84 -8.63
CA ARG A 106 -10.18 13.81 -8.82
C ARG A 106 -10.70 15.16 -9.30
N ALA A 107 -10.22 16.27 -8.74
CA ALA A 107 -10.61 17.63 -9.12
C ALA A 107 -10.32 17.89 -10.61
N ARG A 108 -9.12 17.55 -11.08
CA ARG A 108 -8.74 17.62 -12.51
C ARG A 108 -9.70 16.85 -13.42
N ARG A 109 -10.23 15.71 -12.97
CA ARG A 109 -11.17 14.87 -13.73
C ARG A 109 -12.60 15.41 -13.76
N THR A 110 -12.97 16.33 -12.88
CA THR A 110 -14.31 16.95 -12.87
C THR A 110 -14.57 17.84 -14.09
N GLY A 111 -13.51 18.35 -14.73
CA GLY A 111 -13.62 19.37 -15.78
C GLY A 111 -14.07 20.75 -15.28
N ASN A 112 -14.20 20.95 -13.96
CA ASN A 112 -14.61 22.23 -13.39
C ASN A 112 -13.47 23.26 -13.46
N ARG A 113 -13.55 24.17 -14.44
CA ARG A 113 -12.54 25.22 -14.67
C ARG A 113 -12.50 26.31 -13.60
N ALA A 114 -13.47 26.36 -12.68
CA ALA A 114 -13.40 27.22 -11.51
C ALA A 114 -12.49 26.63 -10.42
N TRP A 115 -12.26 25.32 -10.44
CA TRP A 115 -11.42 24.62 -9.45
C TRP A 115 -10.03 24.30 -9.98
N VAL A 116 -9.85 24.31 -11.30
CA VAL A 116 -8.62 23.91 -11.97
C VAL A 116 -8.22 24.97 -12.99
N ASP A 117 -7.02 25.52 -12.82
CA ASP A 117 -6.49 26.56 -13.71
C ASP A 117 -6.13 26.00 -15.10
N ALA A 118 -5.73 26.89 -16.01
CA ALA A 118 -5.36 26.52 -17.38
C ALA A 118 -4.11 25.61 -17.46
N ASN A 119 -3.27 25.59 -16.42
CA ASN A 119 -2.09 24.74 -16.32
C ASN A 119 -2.39 23.40 -15.64
N GLY A 120 -3.65 23.17 -15.24
CA GLY A 120 -4.09 21.98 -14.55
C GLY A 120 -3.85 22.02 -13.04
N ASN A 121 -3.43 23.13 -12.45
CA ASN A 121 -3.28 23.24 -10.99
C ASN A 121 -4.65 23.37 -10.33
N VAL A 122 -4.79 22.78 -9.14
CA VAL A 122 -6.02 22.84 -8.38
C VAL A 122 -5.97 24.07 -7.48
N ILE A 123 -6.88 25.01 -7.71
CA ILE A 123 -6.93 26.30 -7.02
C ILE A 123 -7.37 26.06 -5.58
N GLY A 124 -6.66 26.65 -4.61
CA GLY A 124 -6.90 26.45 -3.16
C GLY A 124 -6.09 25.31 -2.53
N GLU A 125 -5.44 24.46 -3.34
CA GLU A 125 -4.57 23.35 -2.89
C GLU A 125 -3.07 23.67 -3.05
N ASP A 126 -2.75 24.87 -3.54
CA ASP A 126 -1.38 25.33 -3.83
C ASP A 126 -0.74 26.10 -2.67
N GLY A 127 -1.46 26.22 -1.55
CA GLY A 127 -1.02 26.92 -0.33
C GLY A 127 -0.98 28.45 -0.43
N LYS A 128 -1.47 29.03 -1.54
CA LYS A 128 -1.40 30.49 -1.78
C LYS A 128 -2.70 31.09 -2.35
N SER A 129 -3.46 30.32 -3.13
CA SER A 129 -4.68 30.78 -3.77
C SER A 129 -5.86 30.64 -2.82
N GLU A 130 -6.81 31.58 -2.89
CA GLU A 130 -8.07 31.43 -2.20
C GLU A 130 -8.85 30.24 -2.75
N MET A 131 -9.50 29.51 -1.85
CA MET A 131 -10.25 28.32 -2.19
C MET A 131 -11.54 28.70 -2.92
N PRO A 132 -11.78 28.18 -4.15
CA PRO A 132 -12.95 28.54 -4.93
C PRO A 132 -14.26 28.14 -4.24
N GLU A 133 -15.34 28.83 -4.60
CA GLU A 133 -16.68 28.50 -4.11
C GLU A 133 -17.04 27.03 -4.38
N GLY A 134 -17.62 26.37 -3.37
CA GLY A 134 -18.02 24.97 -3.42
C GLY A 134 -16.87 23.95 -3.36
N TYR A 135 -15.61 24.36 -3.58
CA TYR A 135 -14.48 23.42 -3.57
C TYR A 135 -14.29 22.78 -2.21
N LYS A 136 -14.33 23.56 -1.11
CA LYS A 136 -14.16 23.03 0.25
C LYS A 136 -15.20 21.96 0.58
N THR A 137 -16.47 22.22 0.29
CA THR A 137 -17.56 21.26 0.53
C THR A 137 -17.36 19.97 -0.27
N TRP A 138 -16.96 20.10 -1.54
CA TRP A 138 -16.64 18.96 -2.38
C TRP A 138 -15.41 18.19 -1.86
N GLN A 139 -14.33 18.88 -1.52
CA GLN A 139 -13.08 18.32 -0.98
C GLN A 139 -13.34 17.55 0.32
N THR A 140 -14.09 18.12 1.26
CA THR A 140 -14.50 17.45 2.50
C THR A 140 -15.23 16.15 2.20
N LYS A 141 -16.18 16.15 1.24
CA LYS A 141 -16.89 14.92 0.83
C LYS A 141 -15.93 13.88 0.25
N GLN A 142 -14.97 14.30 -0.58
CA GLN A 142 -13.97 13.40 -1.16
C GLN A 142 -13.05 12.78 -0.10
N VAL A 143 -12.59 13.56 0.87
CA VAL A 143 -11.77 13.05 1.97
C VAL A 143 -12.56 12.04 2.81
N VAL A 144 -13.81 12.34 3.18
CA VAL A 144 -14.66 11.38 3.91
C VAL A 144 -14.85 10.08 3.12
N GLU A 145 -15.03 10.16 1.80
CA GLU A 145 -15.12 8.99 0.93
C GLU A 145 -13.81 8.17 0.91
N ILE A 146 -12.65 8.83 0.95
CA ILE A 146 -11.35 8.15 1.05
C ILE A 146 -11.18 7.50 2.43
N LEU A 147 -11.54 8.19 3.51
CA LEU A 147 -11.49 7.65 4.87
C LEU A 147 -12.45 6.45 5.06
N ASP A 148 -13.58 6.48 4.36
CA ASP A 148 -14.55 5.38 4.28
C ASP A 148 -14.10 4.23 3.36
N SER A 149 -13.18 4.52 2.43
CA SER A 149 -12.59 3.50 1.57
C SER A 149 -11.76 2.54 2.41
N GLY A 150 -11.49 1.36 1.87
CA GLY A 150 -10.68 0.35 2.54
C GLY A 150 -11.25 -0.29 3.81
N LYS A 151 -12.48 0.05 4.22
CA LYS A 151 -13.17 -0.61 5.36
C LYS A 151 -13.18 -2.14 5.29
N ASN A 152 -13.24 -2.69 4.08
CA ASN A 152 -13.22 -4.14 3.83
C ASN A 152 -11.97 -4.56 3.06
N ASN A 153 -10.96 -3.69 3.01
CA ASN A 153 -9.73 -3.99 2.30
C ASN A 153 -8.81 -4.70 3.27
N ASN A 154 -8.52 -5.96 2.98
CA ASN A 154 -7.42 -6.65 3.63
C ASN A 154 -6.12 -6.02 3.08
N PRO A 155 -5.15 -5.67 3.93
CA PRO A 155 -3.84 -5.30 3.46
C PRO A 155 -3.29 -6.45 2.63
N SER A 156 -2.48 -6.12 1.63
CA SER A 156 -1.68 -7.13 0.95
C SER A 156 -0.70 -7.70 1.97
N ASN A 157 -1.07 -8.80 2.65
CA ASN A 157 -0.23 -9.56 3.59
C ASN A 157 1.03 -10.17 2.91
N HIS A 158 1.28 -9.84 1.64
CA HIS A 158 2.35 -10.32 0.79
C HIS A 158 3.74 -9.74 1.16
N SER A 159 3.85 -8.79 2.09
CA SER A 159 5.15 -8.18 2.48
C SER A 159 5.25 -7.78 3.96
N SER A 160 4.35 -8.30 4.79
CA SER A 160 4.14 -7.94 6.22
C SER A 160 5.32 -8.21 7.16
N ILE A 161 6.43 -8.73 6.66
CA ILE A 161 7.68 -8.84 7.43
C ILE A 161 8.36 -7.48 7.59
N MET A 162 8.10 -6.52 6.69
CA MET A 162 8.72 -5.19 6.74
C MET A 162 8.09 -4.23 7.76
N THR A 163 6.92 -4.55 8.31
CA THR A 163 6.27 -3.71 9.33
C THR A 163 6.88 -3.91 10.72
N ASN A 164 7.61 -5.02 10.93
CA ASN A 164 8.35 -5.31 12.16
C ASN A 164 9.86 -5.17 11.95
N PRO A 165 10.55 -4.19 12.58
CA PRO A 165 11.97 -3.95 12.36
C PRO A 165 12.86 -5.14 12.75
N MET A 166 12.47 -5.92 13.76
CA MET A 166 13.20 -7.12 14.14
C MET A 166 13.10 -8.18 13.05
N HIS A 167 11.94 -8.32 12.42
CA HIS A 167 11.79 -9.25 11.30
C HIS A 167 12.55 -8.77 10.07
N ALA A 168 12.49 -7.48 9.73
CA ALA A 168 13.27 -6.91 8.63
C ALA A 168 14.79 -7.11 8.80
N GLU A 169 15.30 -7.11 10.04
CA GLU A 169 16.70 -7.39 10.36
C GLU A 169 17.04 -8.90 10.24
N LYS A 170 16.17 -9.77 10.77
CA LYS A 170 16.49 -11.20 10.96
C LYS A 170 15.99 -12.12 9.86
N ALA A 171 15.00 -11.71 9.07
CA ALA A 171 14.57 -12.41 7.88
C ALA A 171 14.01 -11.43 6.84
N LEU A 172 14.67 -11.35 5.69
CA LEU A 172 14.05 -10.75 4.51
C LEU A 172 13.14 -11.79 3.86
N ALA A 173 11.84 -11.78 4.15
CA ALA A 173 10.91 -12.62 3.41
C ALA A 173 10.36 -11.85 2.20
N TYR A 174 10.44 -12.50 1.05
CA TYR A 174 9.68 -12.16 -0.14
C TYR A 174 8.52 -13.14 -0.26
N ASP A 175 7.34 -12.65 -0.59
CA ASP A 175 6.26 -13.50 -1.07
C ASP A 175 6.72 -14.17 -2.37
N VAL A 176 6.81 -15.50 -2.34
CA VAL A 176 7.04 -16.31 -3.52
C VAL A 176 5.67 -16.77 -3.97
N ALA A 177 5.15 -16.17 -5.04
CA ALA A 177 3.98 -16.69 -5.71
C ALA A 177 4.30 -18.09 -6.27
N ILE A 178 3.83 -19.14 -5.60
CA ILE A 178 4.00 -20.52 -6.05
C ILE A 178 2.82 -20.88 -6.94
N GLY A 179 3.07 -21.02 -8.24
CA GLY A 179 2.09 -21.45 -9.22
C GLY A 179 2.70 -22.39 -10.24
N VAL A 180 1.85 -23.01 -11.08
CA VAL A 180 2.32 -23.76 -12.24
C VAL A 180 2.99 -22.77 -13.19
N ASN A 181 4.32 -22.84 -13.28
CA ASN A 181 5.07 -22.08 -14.23
C ASN A 181 5.16 -22.87 -15.54
N TYR A 182 4.54 -22.35 -16.59
CA TYR A 182 4.59 -22.96 -17.92
C TYR A 182 5.87 -22.63 -18.68
N LEU A 183 6.68 -21.69 -18.16
CA LEU A 183 7.98 -21.38 -18.70
C LEU A 183 8.98 -22.47 -18.30
N THR A 184 9.73 -22.94 -19.27
CA THR A 184 10.92 -23.77 -19.06
C THR A 184 11.97 -23.01 -18.23
N LEU A 185 12.96 -23.74 -17.71
CA LEU A 185 14.06 -23.13 -16.98
C LEU A 185 14.83 -22.10 -17.84
N GLU A 186 14.96 -22.38 -19.14
CA GLU A 186 15.61 -21.48 -20.11
C GLU A 186 14.82 -20.18 -20.26
N GLU A 187 13.52 -20.27 -20.54
CA GLU A 187 12.62 -19.10 -20.65
C GLU A 187 12.53 -18.31 -19.32
N MET A 188 12.60 -18.99 -18.17
CA MET A 188 12.65 -18.32 -16.87
C MET A 188 13.96 -17.57 -16.63
N ASN A 189 15.07 -18.09 -17.12
CA ASN A 189 16.36 -17.41 -17.01
C ASN A 189 16.41 -16.19 -17.93
N GLU A 190 15.88 -16.29 -19.15
CA GLU A 190 15.69 -15.15 -20.05
C GLU A 190 14.80 -14.08 -19.42
N LEU A 191 13.64 -14.47 -18.87
CA LEU A 191 12.74 -13.55 -18.18
C LEU A 191 13.41 -12.84 -17.00
N ARG A 192 14.24 -13.56 -16.22
CA ARG A 192 14.98 -12.96 -15.10
C ARG A 192 16.05 -11.97 -15.56
N ILE A 193 16.72 -12.24 -16.68
CA ILE A 193 17.69 -11.32 -17.28
C ILE A 193 16.98 -10.06 -17.81
N GLU A 194 15.81 -10.21 -18.43
CA GLU A 194 14.99 -9.07 -18.87
C GLU A 194 14.39 -8.27 -17.71
N ALA A 195 13.91 -8.94 -16.66
CA ALA A 195 13.26 -8.32 -15.51
C ALA A 195 14.26 -7.66 -14.55
N ASP A 196 15.45 -8.25 -14.39
CA ASP A 196 16.53 -7.65 -13.62
C ASP A 196 17.43 -6.81 -14.54
N TRP A 197 16.94 -5.60 -14.79
CA TRP A 197 17.61 -4.42 -15.31
C TRP A 197 19.11 -4.21 -14.95
N ARG A 198 19.63 -4.80 -13.85
CA ARG A 198 21.05 -4.75 -13.48
C ARG A 198 21.90 -5.76 -14.26
N PHE A 199 21.31 -6.83 -14.80
CA PHE A 199 21.96 -7.76 -15.72
C PHE A 199 21.95 -7.24 -17.16
N GLY A 200 21.91 -5.91 -17.36
CA GLY A 200 22.03 -5.30 -18.67
C GLY A 200 23.27 -5.74 -19.45
N GLU A 201 24.32 -6.26 -18.80
CA GLU A 201 25.46 -6.91 -19.45
C GLU A 201 25.12 -8.27 -20.09
N GLY A 202 24.19 -9.04 -19.51
CA GLY A 202 23.72 -10.33 -20.01
C GLY A 202 22.75 -10.24 -21.20
N LEU A 203 22.27 -9.04 -21.54
CA LEU A 203 21.48 -8.80 -22.74
C LEU A 203 22.35 -8.81 -24.01
N ASP A 204 21.84 -9.38 -25.09
CA ASP A 204 22.46 -9.26 -26.41
C ASP A 204 22.64 -7.80 -26.83
N LYS A 205 23.68 -7.53 -27.62
CA LYS A 205 24.03 -6.17 -28.06
C LYS A 205 22.90 -5.51 -28.86
N ASP A 206 22.18 -6.31 -29.64
CA ASP A 206 21.08 -5.85 -30.49
C ASP A 206 19.72 -5.95 -29.80
N HIS A 207 19.70 -6.31 -28.50
CA HIS A 207 18.46 -6.42 -27.75
C HIS A 207 17.78 -5.04 -27.61
N PRO A 208 16.48 -4.90 -27.94
CA PRO A 208 15.78 -3.60 -27.96
C PRO A 208 15.80 -2.86 -26.61
N ASN A 209 16.01 -3.57 -25.50
CA ASN A 209 16.08 -3.03 -24.15
C ASN A 209 17.52 -2.69 -23.68
N LYS A 210 18.57 -3.09 -24.42
CA LYS A 210 19.99 -2.86 -24.06
C LYS A 210 20.28 -1.38 -23.79
N LYS A 211 19.57 -0.48 -24.47
CA LYS A 211 19.67 0.98 -24.30
C LYS A 211 19.45 1.47 -22.86
N TYR A 212 18.70 0.74 -22.03
CA TYR A 212 18.42 1.14 -20.65
C TYR A 212 19.54 0.80 -19.67
N SER A 213 20.47 -0.10 -20.01
CA SER A 213 21.63 -0.47 -19.17
C SER A 213 22.48 0.75 -18.76
N LYS A 214 22.62 1.73 -19.66
CA LYS A 214 23.40 2.96 -19.43
C LYS A 214 22.91 3.82 -18.26
N TYR A 215 21.65 3.66 -17.84
CA TYR A 215 21.10 4.42 -16.72
C TYR A 215 21.65 3.93 -15.36
N PHE A 216 22.09 2.66 -15.28
CA PHE A 216 22.51 2.02 -14.02
C PHE A 216 24.03 1.91 -13.85
N PHE A 217 24.80 1.98 -14.95
CA PHE A 217 26.26 1.96 -14.93
C PHE A 217 26.89 3.37 -14.87
N ARG A 218 26.19 4.32 -14.25
CA ARG A 218 26.70 5.66 -13.95
C ARG A 218 27.14 5.77 -12.51
#